data_AF-A0A7W1ENW6-F1
#
_entry.id   AF-A0A7W1ENW6-F1
#
_cell.length_a   1.000
_cell.length_b   1.000
_cell.length_c   1.000
_cell.angle_alpha   90.00
_cell.angle_beta   90.00
_cell.angle_gamma   90.00
#
_symmetry.space_group_name_H-M   'P 1'
#
loop_
_entity.id
_entity.type
_entity.pdbx_description
1 polymer ?
#
loop_
_entity_poly.entity_id
_entity_poly.type
_entity_poly.pdbx_seq_one_letter_code
_entity_poly.pdbx_strand_id
1 'polypeptide(L)'
;MIDFRSVRDTRASAFDFIQVRIASPEEIRGPKDAKERERLEMAGVRTWWSWGEVTKPETINYRSFKPEKDGLFCERIFGPVKDWECHCGKYKRIRYRGVICDRCGVEVTLSKVRRERMGHIELAVPVAHIWFFKTLPSPMGNLIDITLRDLEKIIYYSNYVVIDPGAQEVEPNQLLDEDE
;
A
#
# COMPACT_ATOMS: atom_id res chain seq x y z
N MET A 1 -39.68 2.84 -7.34
CA MET A 1 -39.17 3.46 -6.11
C MET A 1 -38.39 2.37 -5.35
N ILE A 2 -37.14 2.13 -5.77
CA ILE A 2 -36.29 1.12 -5.13
C ILE A 2 -35.40 1.88 -4.17
N ASP A 3 -35.62 1.60 -2.90
CA ASP A 3 -35.08 2.32 -1.77
C ASP A 3 -33.56 2.09 -1.70
N PHE A 4 -32.81 3.11 -2.10
CA PHE A 4 -31.40 3.19 -1.78
C PHE A 4 -31.29 3.33 -0.26
N ARG A 5 -31.17 2.20 0.46
CA ARG A 5 -30.29 2.17 1.64
C ARG A 5 -28.83 2.29 1.17
N SER A 6 -28.57 3.40 0.49
CA SER A 6 -27.42 4.20 0.78
C SER A 6 -27.54 4.47 2.28
N VAL A 7 -26.75 3.80 3.09
CA VAL A 7 -26.12 4.54 4.17
C VAL A 7 -25.23 5.55 3.44
N ARG A 8 -25.88 6.60 2.91
CA ARG A 8 -25.24 7.84 2.54
C ARG A 8 -24.79 8.26 3.91
N ASP A 9 -23.53 7.97 4.22
CA ASP A 9 -22.93 8.52 5.42
C ASP A 9 -23.23 10.02 5.32
N THR A 10 -24.14 10.51 6.15
CA THR A 10 -24.60 11.90 6.12
C THR A 10 -23.44 12.86 6.40
N ARG A 11 -22.28 12.33 6.80
CA ARG A 11 -21.00 13.03 6.91
C ARG A 11 -20.30 13.33 5.59
N ALA A 12 -20.65 12.68 4.48
CA ALA A 12 -19.87 12.76 3.24
C ALA A 12 -20.11 14.03 2.39
N SER A 13 -20.98 14.95 2.77
CA SER A 13 -21.43 16.05 1.88
C SER A 13 -20.79 17.42 2.15
N ALA A 14 -19.99 17.57 3.22
CA ALA A 14 -19.17 18.76 3.42
C ALA A 14 -17.98 18.40 4.32
N PHE A 15 -16.75 18.62 3.85
CA PHE A 15 -15.56 18.63 4.69
C PHE A 15 -15.19 20.09 4.97
N ASP A 16 -14.82 20.40 6.21
CA ASP A 16 -14.44 21.77 6.60
C ASP A 16 -13.02 22.12 6.17
N PHE A 17 -12.11 21.13 6.10
CA PHE A 17 -10.73 21.32 5.67
C PHE A 17 -10.15 20.03 5.04
N ILE A 18 -9.06 20.21 4.29
CA ILE A 18 -8.24 19.12 3.73
C ILE A 18 -6.86 19.19 4.40
N GLN A 19 -6.36 18.06 4.87
CA GLN A 19 -5.02 17.94 5.43
C GLN A 19 -4.17 16.98 4.58
N VAL A 20 -2.89 17.31 4.45
CA VAL A 20 -1.88 16.44 3.83
C VAL A 20 -0.86 16.05 4.89
N ARG A 21 -0.50 14.77 4.94
CA ARG A 21 0.50 14.22 5.87
C ARG A 21 1.30 13.11 5.21
N ILE A 22 2.45 12.77 5.78
CA ILE A 22 3.21 11.58 5.39
C ILE A 22 2.43 10.35 5.85
N ALA A 23 2.36 9.34 4.99
CA ALA A 23 1.71 8.07 5.29
C ALA A 23 2.70 7.13 5.99
N SER A 24 2.33 6.62 7.15
CA SER A 24 3.09 5.58 7.84
C SER A 24 2.96 4.23 7.13
N PRO A 25 3.94 3.32 7.28
CA PRO A 25 3.84 1.96 6.74
C PRO A 25 2.59 1.21 7.22
N GLU A 26 2.18 1.43 8.47
CA GLU A 26 0.98 0.83 9.08
C GLU A 26 -0.32 1.33 8.43
N GLU A 27 -0.41 2.62 8.08
CA GLU A 27 -1.56 3.17 7.33
C GLU A 27 -1.62 2.65 5.89
N ILE A 28 -0.49 2.39 5.26
CA ILE A 28 -0.46 1.85 3.89
C ILE A 28 -0.91 0.39 3.89
N ARG A 29 -0.25 -0.47 4.68
CA ARG A 29 -0.39 -1.93 4.59
C ARG A 29 -1.38 -2.54 5.60
N GLY A 30 -1.52 -1.92 6.77
CA GLY A 30 -2.20 -2.47 7.94
C GLY A 30 -1.29 -3.33 8.84
N PRO A 31 -1.85 -4.04 9.84
CA PRO A 31 -1.10 -4.94 10.71
C PRO A 31 -0.42 -6.09 9.94
N LYS A 32 0.78 -6.53 10.37
CA LYS A 32 1.44 -7.73 9.81
C LYS A 32 0.69 -9.00 10.18
N ASP A 33 0.21 -9.05 11.42
CA ASP A 33 -0.43 -10.23 11.96
C ASP A 33 -1.84 -10.40 11.38
N ALA A 34 -2.04 -11.46 10.61
CA ALA A 34 -3.31 -11.75 9.95
C ALA A 34 -4.47 -11.86 10.97
N LYS A 35 -4.21 -12.41 12.16
CA LYS A 35 -5.20 -12.52 13.25
C LYS A 35 -5.57 -11.16 13.82
N GLU A 36 -4.60 -10.26 13.93
CA GLU A 36 -4.83 -8.90 14.40
C GLU A 36 -5.65 -8.11 13.38
N ARG A 37 -5.27 -8.24 12.09
CA ARG A 37 -6.02 -7.66 10.99
C ARG A 37 -7.48 -8.11 10.99
N GLU A 38 -7.73 -9.41 11.10
CA GLU A 38 -9.08 -9.96 11.15
C GLU A 38 -9.86 -9.46 12.38
N ARG A 39 -9.21 -9.40 13.55
CA ARG A 39 -9.81 -8.83 14.77
C ARG A 39 -10.23 -7.38 14.57
N LEU A 40 -9.38 -6.54 13.97
CA LEU A 40 -9.66 -5.13 13.73
C LEU A 40 -10.76 -4.94 12.68
N GLU A 41 -10.76 -5.74 11.62
CA GLU A 41 -11.83 -5.75 10.62
C GLU A 41 -13.18 -6.17 11.23
N MET A 42 -13.20 -7.19 12.10
CA MET A 42 -14.41 -7.59 12.85
C MET A 42 -14.89 -6.50 13.83
N ALA A 43 -13.96 -5.74 14.42
CA ALA A 43 -14.29 -4.61 15.27
C ALA A 43 -14.76 -3.37 14.46
N GLY A 44 -14.76 -3.44 13.12
CA GLY A 44 -15.10 -2.33 12.24
C GLY A 44 -14.05 -1.21 12.22
N VAL A 45 -12.86 -1.47 12.77
CA VAL A 45 -11.76 -0.51 12.86
C VAL A 45 -10.78 -0.78 11.73
N ARG A 46 -11.01 -0.15 10.58
CA ARG A 46 -10.08 -0.19 9.45
C ARG A 46 -9.41 1.16 9.26
N THR A 47 -8.16 1.24 9.67
CA THR A 47 -7.34 2.47 9.59
C THR A 47 -6.41 2.50 8.38
N TRP A 48 -6.27 1.40 7.64
CA TRP A 48 -5.32 1.26 6.53
C TRP A 48 -5.97 1.20 5.15
N TRP A 49 -5.22 1.60 4.13
CA TRP A 49 -5.70 1.73 2.76
C TRP A 49 -5.72 0.40 1.99
N SER A 50 -4.71 -0.45 2.19
CA SER A 50 -4.55 -1.63 1.34
C SER A 50 -5.57 -2.74 1.58
N TRP A 51 -6.11 -3.28 0.48
CA TRP A 51 -6.98 -4.45 0.46
C TRP A 51 -6.24 -5.77 0.26
N GLY A 52 -4.94 -5.71 -0.04
CA GLY A 52 -4.13 -6.89 -0.26
C GLY A 52 -2.77 -6.57 -0.84
N GLU A 53 -1.87 -7.53 -0.70
CA GLU A 53 -0.52 -7.47 -1.24
C GLU A 53 -0.49 -7.99 -2.68
N VAL A 54 0.22 -7.26 -3.55
CA VAL A 54 0.54 -7.69 -4.91
C VAL A 54 1.93 -8.33 -4.89
N THR A 55 1.99 -9.63 -5.12
CA THR A 55 3.24 -10.41 -5.08
C THR A 55 3.82 -10.67 -6.46
N LYS A 56 3.01 -10.47 -7.50
CA LYS A 56 3.23 -10.98 -8.84
C LYS A 56 3.14 -9.83 -9.86
N PRO A 57 4.09 -9.71 -10.80
CA PRO A 57 4.07 -8.65 -11.80
C PRO A 57 3.04 -8.89 -12.93
N GLU A 58 2.43 -10.08 -12.98
CA GLU A 58 1.51 -10.45 -14.04
C GLU A 58 0.23 -9.60 -14.01
N THR A 59 -0.28 -9.30 -15.21
CA THR A 59 -1.44 -8.43 -15.40
C THR A 59 -2.69 -9.25 -15.73
N ILE A 60 -2.76 -9.73 -16.97
CA ILE A 60 -3.86 -10.53 -17.50
C ILE A 60 -3.31 -11.74 -18.23
N ASN A 61 -4.07 -12.81 -18.20
CA ASN A 61 -3.77 -14.00 -18.96
C ASN A 61 -3.93 -13.74 -20.46
N TYR A 62 -2.92 -14.06 -21.26
CA TYR A 62 -2.91 -13.78 -22.71
C TYR A 62 -4.02 -14.51 -23.49
N ARG A 63 -4.48 -15.68 -23.03
CA ARG A 63 -5.48 -16.49 -23.74
C ARG A 63 -6.90 -16.19 -23.27
N SER A 64 -7.09 -16.09 -21.96
CA SER A 64 -8.43 -15.92 -21.37
C SER A 64 -8.81 -14.46 -21.13
N PHE A 65 -7.87 -13.52 -21.24
CA PHE A 65 -8.02 -12.10 -20.89
C PHE A 65 -8.51 -11.88 -19.46
N LYS A 66 -8.40 -12.89 -18.60
CA LYS A 66 -8.76 -12.79 -17.19
C LYS A 66 -7.58 -12.27 -16.38
N PRO A 67 -7.82 -11.44 -15.36
CA PRO A 67 -6.75 -11.01 -14.45
C PRO A 67 -6.09 -12.19 -13.75
N GLU A 68 -4.76 -12.13 -13.63
CA GLU A 68 -4.00 -13.13 -12.90
C GLU A 68 -4.16 -13.00 -11.38
N LYS A 69 -4.06 -14.12 -10.67
CA LYS A 69 -4.17 -14.15 -9.21
C LYS A 69 -2.92 -13.53 -8.59
N ASP A 70 -3.12 -12.65 -7.61
CA ASP A 70 -2.07 -11.92 -6.87
C ASP A 70 -1.23 -10.96 -7.74
N GLY A 71 -1.66 -10.75 -9.00
CA GLY A 71 -1.08 -9.80 -9.95
C GLY A 71 -1.62 -8.38 -9.84
N LEU A 72 -1.15 -7.50 -10.71
CA LEU A 72 -1.48 -6.06 -10.72
C LEU A 72 -2.98 -5.76 -10.93
N PHE A 73 -3.73 -6.69 -11.54
CA PHE A 73 -5.18 -6.53 -11.76
C PHE A 73 -6.04 -7.50 -10.96
N CYS A 74 -5.46 -8.16 -9.95
CA CYS A 74 -6.10 -9.24 -9.20
C CYS A 74 -7.49 -8.85 -8.68
N GLU A 75 -8.50 -9.66 -9.02
CA GLU A 75 -9.88 -9.43 -8.59
C GLU A 75 -10.09 -9.59 -7.08
N ARG A 76 -9.23 -10.37 -6.41
CA ARG A 76 -9.28 -10.55 -4.95
C ARG A 76 -8.96 -9.26 -4.22
N ILE A 77 -7.98 -8.51 -4.71
CA ILE A 77 -7.47 -7.28 -4.08
C ILE A 77 -8.34 -6.09 -4.48
N PHE A 78 -8.50 -5.89 -5.79
CA PHE A 78 -9.15 -4.69 -6.32
C PHE A 78 -10.67 -4.85 -6.47
N GLY A 79 -11.20 -6.07 -6.45
CA GLY A 79 -12.62 -6.35 -6.67
C GLY A 79 -12.94 -6.92 -8.06
N PRO A 80 -14.18 -7.34 -8.30
CA PRO A 80 -14.56 -8.14 -9.48
C PRO A 80 -14.52 -7.31 -10.77
N VAL A 81 -14.22 -7.96 -11.89
CA VAL A 81 -14.27 -7.32 -13.23
C VAL A 81 -15.70 -7.06 -13.68
N LYS A 82 -16.62 -7.96 -13.33
CA LYS A 82 -18.04 -7.89 -13.68
C LYS A 82 -18.89 -7.63 -12.44
N ASP A 83 -19.94 -6.84 -12.60
CA ASP A 83 -20.86 -6.55 -11.50
C ASP A 83 -21.53 -7.82 -10.98
N TRP A 84 -21.48 -8.02 -9.67
CA TRP A 84 -22.13 -9.14 -8.98
C TRP A 84 -21.72 -10.53 -9.48
N GLU A 85 -20.51 -10.68 -10.03
CA GLU A 85 -19.97 -11.95 -10.48
C GLU A 85 -18.54 -12.14 -9.99
N CYS A 86 -18.25 -13.30 -9.39
CA CYS A 86 -16.89 -13.66 -9.01
C CYS A 86 -16.08 -14.20 -10.20
N HIS A 87 -14.75 -14.11 -10.14
CA HIS A 87 -13.82 -14.54 -11.20
C HIS A 87 -14.07 -15.94 -11.80
N CYS A 88 -14.37 -16.93 -10.93
CA CYS A 88 -14.59 -18.31 -11.35
C CYS A 88 -16.02 -18.58 -11.85
N GLY A 89 -16.94 -17.62 -11.69
CA GLY A 89 -18.35 -17.76 -12.08
C GLY A 89 -19.20 -18.65 -11.16
N LYS A 90 -18.67 -19.12 -10.01
CA LYS A 90 -19.44 -19.90 -9.02
C LYS A 90 -20.62 -19.09 -8.47
N TYR A 91 -20.34 -17.88 -8.01
CA TYR A 91 -21.34 -16.92 -7.53
C TYR A 91 -21.59 -15.86 -8.61
N LYS A 92 -22.88 -15.71 -8.97
CA LYS A 92 -23.38 -14.78 -9.98
C LYS A 92 -24.68 -14.13 -9.52
N ARG A 93 -24.91 -12.90 -9.99
CA ARG A 93 -26.09 -12.06 -9.73
C ARG A 93 -26.12 -11.50 -8.30
N ILE A 94 -26.96 -10.49 -8.12
CA ILE A 94 -27.08 -9.69 -6.89
C ILE A 94 -27.42 -10.49 -5.62
N ARG A 95 -27.98 -11.71 -5.76
CA ARG A 95 -28.36 -12.56 -4.61
C ARG A 95 -27.17 -12.92 -3.70
N TYR A 96 -25.96 -12.93 -4.24
CA TYR A 96 -24.73 -13.23 -3.49
C TYR A 96 -23.96 -11.97 -3.11
N ARG A 97 -24.60 -10.81 -3.08
CA ARG A 97 -23.98 -9.54 -2.68
C ARG A 97 -23.21 -9.68 -1.37
N GLY A 98 -21.94 -9.28 -1.36
CA GLY A 98 -21.07 -9.31 -0.20
C GLY A 98 -20.48 -10.68 0.15
N VAL A 99 -20.83 -11.75 -0.59
CA VAL A 99 -20.24 -13.07 -0.38
C VAL A 99 -18.84 -13.11 -0.99
N ILE A 100 -17.86 -13.55 -0.20
CA ILE A 100 -16.50 -13.85 -0.67
C ILE A 100 -16.47 -15.28 -1.20
N CYS A 101 -16.05 -15.45 -2.45
CA CYS A 101 -16.01 -16.77 -3.06
C CYS A 101 -14.95 -17.67 -2.43
N ASP A 102 -15.34 -18.85 -1.94
CA ASP A 102 -14.46 -19.86 -1.35
C ASP A 102 -13.41 -20.42 -2.32
N ARG A 103 -13.68 -20.41 -3.63
CA ARG A 103 -12.74 -20.91 -4.66
C ARG A 103 -11.72 -19.85 -5.09
N CYS A 104 -12.16 -18.63 -5.36
CA CYS A 104 -11.29 -17.59 -5.95
C CYS A 104 -10.98 -16.42 -5.00
N GLY A 105 -11.60 -16.35 -3.83
CA GLY A 105 -11.43 -15.26 -2.86
C GLY A 105 -12.01 -13.91 -3.30
N VAL A 106 -12.73 -13.87 -4.41
CA VAL A 106 -13.29 -12.61 -4.96
C VAL A 106 -14.63 -12.33 -4.29
N GLU A 107 -14.75 -11.13 -3.74
CA GLU A 107 -15.98 -10.60 -3.20
C GLU A 107 -16.97 -10.23 -4.31
N VAL A 108 -18.21 -10.68 -4.17
CA VAL A 108 -19.29 -10.36 -5.11
C VAL A 108 -19.85 -8.97 -4.80
N THR A 109 -19.34 -7.97 -5.52
CA THR A 109 -19.72 -6.56 -5.40
C THR A 109 -19.78 -5.88 -6.78
N LEU A 110 -19.97 -4.57 -6.81
CA LEU A 110 -19.92 -3.78 -8.03
C LEU A 110 -18.47 -3.63 -8.51
N SER A 111 -18.24 -3.71 -9.81
CA SER A 111 -16.93 -3.47 -10.43
C SER A 111 -16.37 -2.07 -10.14
N LYS A 112 -17.24 -1.10 -9.80
CA LYS A 112 -16.88 0.26 -9.40
C LYS A 112 -15.84 0.30 -8.27
N VAL A 113 -15.88 -0.65 -7.33
CA VAL A 113 -14.95 -0.67 -6.19
C VAL A 113 -13.48 -0.76 -6.64
N ARG A 114 -13.20 -1.28 -7.85
CA ARG A 114 -11.84 -1.33 -8.42
C ARG A 114 -11.18 0.03 -8.57
N ARG A 115 -11.97 1.11 -8.59
CA ARG A 115 -11.47 2.49 -8.66
C ARG A 115 -11.18 3.09 -7.28
N GLU A 116 -11.65 2.45 -6.22
CA GLU A 116 -11.58 2.94 -4.83
C GLU A 116 -10.61 2.09 -3.99
N ARG A 117 -10.44 0.80 -4.31
CA ARG A 117 -9.55 -0.10 -3.57
C ARG A 117 -8.09 0.11 -3.95
N MET A 118 -7.23 0.26 -2.95
CA MET A 118 -5.78 0.30 -3.09
C MET A 118 -5.16 -1.07 -2.77
N GLY A 119 -4.01 -1.37 -3.41
CA GLY A 119 -3.14 -2.49 -3.08
C GLY A 119 -1.81 -1.99 -2.54
N HIS A 120 -1.00 -2.87 -1.97
CA HIS A 120 0.38 -2.55 -1.56
C HIS A 120 1.36 -3.61 -2.06
N ILE A 121 2.64 -3.27 -2.02
CA ILE A 121 3.77 -4.19 -2.24
C ILE A 121 4.67 -4.05 -1.02
N GLU A 122 4.98 -5.16 -0.35
CA GLU A 122 5.99 -5.15 0.71
C GLU A 122 7.37 -5.13 0.06
N LEU A 123 8.17 -4.12 0.40
CA LEU A 123 9.54 -4.02 -0.10
C LEU A 123 10.47 -4.88 0.77
N ALA A 124 11.35 -5.63 0.12
CA ALA A 124 12.35 -6.44 0.83
C ALA A 124 13.39 -5.57 1.57
N VAL A 125 13.67 -4.38 1.05
CA VAL A 125 14.60 -3.40 1.62
C VAL A 125 13.93 -2.03 1.68
N PRO A 126 14.26 -1.19 2.67
CA PRO A 126 13.78 0.19 2.69
C PRO A 126 14.29 0.95 1.47
N VAL A 127 13.43 1.76 0.87
CA VAL A 127 13.76 2.59 -0.30
C VAL A 127 13.49 4.06 0.04
N ALA A 128 14.46 4.91 -0.22
CA ALA A 128 14.31 6.36 -0.04
C ALA A 128 13.28 6.92 -1.04
N HIS A 129 12.30 7.65 -0.52
CA HIS A 129 11.28 8.25 -1.38
C HIS A 129 11.87 9.44 -2.15
N ILE A 130 11.87 9.35 -3.49
CA ILE A 130 12.59 10.26 -4.39
C ILE A 130 12.29 11.75 -4.16
N TRP A 131 11.04 12.11 -3.82
CA TRP A 131 10.68 13.51 -3.58
C TRP A 131 11.31 14.12 -2.32
N PHE A 132 11.61 13.33 -1.29
CA PHE A 132 12.29 13.83 -0.09
C PHE A 132 13.81 13.77 -0.24
N PHE A 133 14.29 13.02 -1.23
CA PHE A 133 15.71 12.83 -1.51
C PHE A 133 16.24 13.82 -2.54
N LYS A 134 15.72 13.80 -3.79
CA LYS A 134 16.27 14.52 -4.95
C LYS A 134 15.73 15.94 -5.14
N THR A 135 14.66 16.33 -4.45
CA THR A 135 14.12 17.70 -4.57
C THR A 135 15.09 18.69 -3.94
N LEU A 136 15.26 19.88 -4.54
CA LEU A 136 16.11 20.95 -4.00
C LEU A 136 15.23 22.04 -3.36
N PRO A 137 15.46 22.44 -2.10
CA PRO A 137 16.41 21.83 -1.14
C PRO A 137 15.93 20.44 -0.70
N SER A 138 16.86 19.53 -0.38
CA SER A 138 16.53 18.14 0.01
C SER A 138 15.93 18.12 1.42
N PRO A 139 14.63 17.77 1.59
CA PRO A 139 14.04 17.69 2.92
C PRO A 139 14.76 16.67 3.81
N MET A 140 15.20 15.55 3.23
CA MET A 140 15.90 14.50 3.97
C MET A 140 17.30 14.94 4.38
N GLY A 141 18.07 15.56 3.47
CA GLY A 141 19.41 16.08 3.79
C GLY A 141 19.38 17.17 4.86
N ASN A 142 18.43 18.09 4.77
CA ASN A 142 18.26 19.15 5.77
C ASN A 142 17.84 18.62 7.15
N LEU A 143 17.10 17.51 7.20
CA LEU A 143 16.65 16.93 8.47
C LEU A 143 17.80 16.28 9.26
N ILE A 144 18.75 15.66 8.55
CA ILE A 144 19.89 14.94 9.12
C ILE A 144 21.20 15.77 9.11
N ASP A 145 21.15 16.99 8.59
CA ASP A 145 22.29 17.90 8.42
C ASP A 145 23.44 17.31 7.57
N ILE A 146 23.08 16.61 6.48
CA ILE A 146 24.04 16.05 5.51
C ILE A 146 23.79 16.68 4.14
N THR A 147 24.87 16.98 3.41
CA THR A 147 24.77 17.51 2.04
C THR A 147 24.10 16.50 1.11
N LEU A 148 23.36 16.98 0.10
CA LEU A 148 22.72 16.10 -0.88
C LEU A 148 23.74 15.16 -1.55
N ARG A 149 24.96 15.64 -1.80
CA ARG A 149 26.02 14.87 -2.45
C ARG A 149 26.49 13.70 -1.58
N ASP A 150 26.64 13.92 -0.28
CA ASP A 150 27.07 12.87 0.64
C ASP A 150 25.94 11.88 0.92
N LEU A 151 24.69 12.36 1.00
CA LEU A 151 23.50 11.51 1.09
C LEU A 151 23.32 10.60 -0.13
N GLU A 152 23.64 11.10 -1.33
CA GLU A 152 23.66 10.30 -2.56
C GLU A 152 24.68 9.15 -2.47
N LYS A 153 25.90 9.41 -1.99
CA LYS A 153 26.92 8.38 -1.81
C LYS A 153 26.44 7.27 -0.87
N ILE A 154 25.79 7.63 0.23
CA ILE A 154 25.24 6.66 1.20
C ILE A 154 24.15 5.81 0.54
N ILE A 155 23.18 6.43 -0.14
CA ILE A 155 22.04 5.72 -0.75
C ILE A 155 22.47 4.81 -1.91
N TYR A 156 23.50 5.21 -2.65
CA TYR A 156 24.09 4.39 -3.72
C TYR A 156 25.16 3.41 -3.21
N TYR A 157 25.26 3.19 -1.91
CA TYR A 157 26.20 2.25 -1.28
C TYR A 157 27.67 2.52 -1.66
N SER A 158 28.03 3.78 -1.89
CA SER A 158 29.42 4.19 -2.15
C SER A 158 30.19 4.45 -0.85
N ASN A 159 29.50 4.91 0.20
CA ASN A 159 30.09 5.24 1.49
C ASN A 159 29.20 4.75 2.63
N TYR A 160 29.82 4.47 3.77
CA TYR A 160 29.12 4.21 5.02
C TYR A 160 28.91 5.51 5.79
N VAL A 161 27.96 5.50 6.71
CA VAL A 161 27.70 6.62 7.63
C VAL A 161 27.63 6.10 9.06
N VAL A 162 28.30 6.79 9.97
CA VAL A 162 28.30 6.46 11.40
C VAL A 162 26.94 6.84 12.00
N ILE A 163 26.18 5.85 12.45
CA ILE A 163 24.88 6.05 13.12
C ILE A 163 25.07 6.22 14.63
N ASP A 164 25.93 5.39 15.23
CA ASP A 164 26.26 5.41 16.66
C ASP A 164 27.79 5.27 16.84
N PRO A 165 28.48 6.29 17.36
CA PRO A 165 29.94 6.29 17.49
C PRO A 165 30.45 5.43 18.66
N GLY A 166 29.60 5.05 19.62
CA GLY A 166 30.00 4.23 20.76
C GLY A 166 31.20 4.82 21.54
N ALA A 167 32.31 4.07 21.61
CA ALA A 167 33.54 4.45 22.31
C ALA A 167 34.72 4.76 21.36
N GLN A 168 34.48 4.81 20.05
CA GLN A 168 35.51 5.11 19.05
C GLN A 168 35.61 6.63 18.82
N GLU A 169 36.75 7.10 18.30
CA GLU A 169 37.00 8.51 17.96
C GLU A 169 36.36 8.88 16.60
N VAL A 170 35.08 8.57 16.42
CA VAL A 170 34.31 8.90 15.21
C VAL A 170 33.12 9.78 15.58
N GLU A 171 32.73 10.68 14.67
CA GLU A 171 31.59 11.57 14.87
C GLU A 171 30.30 10.97 14.29
N PRO A 172 29.13 11.22 14.90
CA PRO A 172 27.86 10.83 14.28
C PRO A 172 27.69 11.56 12.95
N ASN A 173 27.12 10.88 11.95
CA ASN A 173 26.99 11.35 10.57
C ASN A 173 28.30 11.53 9.80
N GLN A 174 29.45 11.10 10.36
CA GLN A 174 30.69 11.02 9.61
C GLN A 174 30.58 9.96 8.50
N LEU A 175 31.05 10.31 7.30
CA LEU A 175 31.15 9.36 6.18
C LEU A 175 32.47 8.60 6.27
N LEU A 176 32.42 7.31 6.01
CA LEU A 176 33.57 6.42 5.92
C LEU A 176 33.61 5.79 4.52
N ASP A 177 34.83 5.59 4.00
CA ASP A 177 35.05 4.79 2.80
C ASP A 177 35.07 3.28 3.14
N GLU A 178 35.08 2.39 2.15
CA GLU A 178 35.08 0.94 2.39
C GLU A 178 36.38 0.42 3.02
N ASP A 179 37.48 1.15 2.84
CA ASP A 179 38.83 0.80 3.33
C ASP A 179 39.12 1.32 4.76
N GLU A 180 38.26 2.18 5.33
CA GLU A 180 38.39 2.78 6.67
C GLU A 180 37.57 2.04 7.73
#